data_AF-A0AAI9V0U1-F1
#
_entry.id   AF-A0AAI9V0U1-F1
#
_cell.length_a   1.000
_cell.length_b   1.000
_cell.length_c   1.000
_cell.angle_alpha   90.00
_cell.angle_beta   90.00
_cell.angle_gamma   90.00
#
_symmetry.space_group_name_H-M   'P 1'
#
loop_
_entity.id
_entity.type
_entity.pdbx_description
1 polymer ?
#
loop_
_entity_poly.entity_id
_entity_poly.type
_entity_poly.pdbx_seq_one_letter_code
_entity_poly.pdbx_strand_id
1 'polypeptide(L)'
;MSVSAYLAAFGKASPATYALGSGLLVTSSLFFGNIGLSLTGPLPIIRDQLGACTLSSKQKIKVWRLFFDEASRYIIGGTGVTATLHLAAFALSESPVSRRLAVMSALCSICILPYTLVVIMPTNNSLIALDDKVALSELDRKKVGWLIEKWDRLHKIRFLMYGCAWALSLAAFTSSL
;
A
#
# COMPACT_ATOMS: atom_id res chain seq x y z
N MET A 1 10.66 26.25 18.82
CA MET A 1 9.89 25.64 19.93
C MET A 1 10.88 24.95 20.86
N SER A 2 10.74 25.12 22.18
CA SER A 2 11.61 24.43 23.15
C SER A 2 11.18 22.97 23.35
N VAL A 3 12.12 22.12 23.78
CA VAL A 3 11.87 20.71 24.12
C VAL A 3 10.75 20.59 25.16
N SER A 4 10.69 21.53 26.11
CA SER A 4 9.66 21.59 27.15
C SER A 4 8.25 21.84 26.59
N ALA A 5 8.13 22.63 25.51
CA ALA A 5 6.85 22.85 24.84
C ALA A 5 6.37 21.59 24.10
N TYR A 6 7.29 20.81 23.54
CA TYR A 6 7.00 19.50 22.94
C TYR A 6 6.50 18.50 24.00
N LEU A 7 7.20 18.37 25.12
CA LEU A 7 6.81 17.45 26.20
C LEU A 7 5.46 17.82 26.82
N ALA A 8 5.16 19.11 26.97
CA ALA A 8 3.87 19.58 27.47
C ALA A 8 2.71 19.34 26.48
N ALA A 9 2.96 19.41 25.17
CA ALA A 9 1.97 19.12 24.14
C ALA A 9 1.65 17.62 24.07
N PHE A 10 2.67 16.75 24.14
CA PHE A 10 2.45 15.31 24.18
C PHE A 10 1.83 14.85 25.51
N GLY A 11 2.19 15.45 26.64
CA GLY A 11 1.60 15.13 27.95
C GLY A 11 0.09 15.40 28.08
N LYS A 12 -0.52 16.13 27.13
CA LYS A 12 -1.96 16.45 27.11
C LYS A 12 -2.72 15.80 25.95
N ALA A 13 -2.03 15.07 25.08
CA ALA A 13 -2.66 14.46 23.91
C ALA A 13 -3.59 13.32 24.35
N SER A 14 -4.79 13.27 23.77
CA SER A 14 -5.74 12.19 24.06
C SER A 14 -5.19 10.85 23.55
N PRO A 15 -5.59 9.71 24.13
CA PRO A 15 -5.25 8.38 23.57
C PRO A 15 -5.64 8.24 22.09
N ALA A 16 -6.72 8.89 21.66
CA ALA A 16 -7.13 8.92 20.26
C ALA A 16 -6.12 9.64 19.37
N THR A 17 -5.52 10.74 19.83
CA THR A 17 -4.50 11.49 19.10
C THR A 17 -3.27 10.62 18.82
N TYR A 18 -2.86 9.77 19.78
CA TYR A 18 -1.77 8.81 19.57
C TYR A 18 -2.13 7.72 18.55
N ALA A 19 -3.35 7.18 18.64
CA ALA A 19 -3.84 6.18 17.70
C ALA A 19 -3.93 6.74 16.27
N LEU A 20 -4.49 7.94 16.11
CA LEU A 20 -4.60 8.65 14.83
C LEU A 20 -3.24 9.03 14.26
N GLY A 21 -2.34 9.60 15.08
CA GLY A 21 -1.00 9.98 14.64
C GLY A 21 -0.18 8.77 14.18
N SER A 22 -0.22 7.67 14.95
CA SER A 22 0.45 6.42 14.58
C SER A 22 -0.17 5.79 13.34
N GLY A 23 -1.51 5.80 13.25
CA GLY A 23 -2.24 5.31 12.07
C GLY A 23 -1.88 6.11 10.82
N LEU A 24 -1.78 7.43 10.93
CA LEU A 24 -1.36 8.32 9.86
C LEU A 24 0.09 8.05 9.44
N LEU A 25 1.00 7.84 10.38
CA LEU A 25 2.40 7.53 10.09
C LEU A 25 2.52 6.25 9.27
N VAL A 26 1.90 5.16 9.73
CA VAL A 26 1.94 3.85 9.03
C VAL A 26 1.30 3.96 7.65
N THR A 27 0.13 4.60 7.55
CA THR A 27 -0.57 4.76 6.27
C THR A 27 0.20 5.65 5.30
N SER A 28 0.90 6.67 5.81
CA SER A 28 1.79 7.52 5.01
C SER A 28 2.94 6.72 4.42
N SER A 29 3.60 5.89 5.23
CA SER A 29 4.68 5.02 4.75
C SER A 29 4.20 4.07 3.65
N LEU A 30 3.01 3.50 3.79
CA LEU A 30 2.43 2.64 2.75
C LEU A 30 2.13 3.45 1.48
N PHE A 31 1.43 4.57 1.61
CA PHE A 31 1.01 5.37 0.46
C PHE A 31 2.20 5.94 -0.31
N PHE A 32 3.07 6.71 0.34
CA PHE A 32 4.22 7.35 -0.31
C PHE A 32 5.29 6.33 -0.72
N GLY A 33 5.44 5.23 0.01
CA GLY A 33 6.30 4.11 -0.41
C GLY A 33 5.83 3.52 -1.74
N ASN A 34 4.52 3.29 -1.91
CA ASN A 34 3.98 2.82 -3.19
C ASN A 34 4.09 3.88 -4.30
N ILE A 35 4.02 5.19 -4.00
CA ILE A 35 4.33 6.25 -4.98
C ILE A 35 5.77 6.10 -5.47
N GLY A 36 6.73 6.05 -4.54
CA GLY A 36 8.15 5.92 -4.89
C GLY A 36 8.41 4.69 -5.76
N LEU A 37 7.86 3.53 -5.37
CA LEU A 37 7.99 2.28 -6.14
C LEU A 37 7.31 2.34 -7.52
N SER A 38 6.23 3.10 -7.66
CA SER A 38 5.54 3.28 -8.95
C SER A 38 6.29 4.20 -9.90
N LEU A 39 7.13 5.10 -9.38
CA LEU A 39 7.92 6.04 -10.16
C LEU A 39 9.30 5.47 -10.52
N THR A 40 10.00 4.90 -9.54
CA THR A 40 11.41 4.50 -9.67
C THR A 40 11.71 3.07 -9.19
N GLY A 41 10.68 2.30 -8.87
CA GLY A 41 10.83 0.92 -8.39
C GLY A 41 11.05 -0.11 -9.51
N PRO A 42 10.98 -1.41 -9.16
CA PRO A 42 11.28 -2.48 -10.10
C PRO A 42 10.33 -2.54 -11.31
N LEU A 43 9.06 -2.17 -11.14
CA LEU A 43 8.04 -2.26 -12.19
C LEU A 43 8.33 -1.33 -13.37
N PRO A 44 8.56 -0.01 -13.17
CA PRO A 44 9.01 0.87 -14.25
C PRO A 44 10.26 0.38 -14.99
N ILE A 45 11.21 -0.23 -14.28
CA ILE A 45 12.45 -0.77 -14.86
C ILE A 45 12.16 -1.96 -15.77
N ILE A 46 11.46 -2.99 -15.28
CA ILE A 46 11.20 -4.20 -16.08
C ILE A 46 10.20 -3.96 -17.22
N ARG A 47 9.48 -2.84 -17.19
CA ARG A 47 8.57 -2.37 -18.25
C ARG A 47 9.23 -1.40 -19.23
N ASP A 48 10.54 -1.19 -19.12
CA ASP A 48 11.32 -0.32 -20.01
C ASP A 48 10.88 1.16 -19.97
N GLN A 49 10.27 1.62 -18.88
CA GLN A 49 9.74 2.99 -18.75
C GLN A 49 10.82 4.01 -18.33
N LEU A 50 11.88 3.55 -17.67
CA LEU A 50 13.00 4.38 -17.23
C LEU A 50 14.24 4.25 -18.14
N GLY A 51 14.08 3.57 -19.28
CA GLY A 51 15.15 3.20 -20.20
C GLY A 51 15.04 1.74 -20.65
N ALA A 52 15.76 1.37 -21.70
CA ALA A 52 15.74 0.02 -22.23
C ALA A 52 16.36 -0.98 -21.24
N CYS A 53 15.56 -1.93 -20.75
CA CYS A 53 16.02 -3.01 -19.89
C CYS A 53 16.36 -4.23 -20.77
N THR A 54 17.62 -4.67 -20.73
CA THR A 54 18.11 -5.83 -21.51
C THR A 54 17.70 -7.18 -20.92
N LEU A 55 16.84 -7.18 -19.89
CA LEU A 55 16.37 -8.41 -19.26
C LEU A 55 15.41 -9.18 -20.18
N SER A 56 15.63 -10.49 -20.26
CA SER A 56 14.67 -11.40 -20.88
C SER A 56 13.34 -11.42 -20.13
N SER A 57 12.24 -11.84 -20.77
CA SER A 57 10.93 -11.98 -20.10
C SER A 57 11.00 -12.87 -18.86
N LYS A 58 11.86 -13.89 -18.86
CA LYS A 58 12.08 -14.77 -17.70
C LYS A 58 12.73 -14.05 -16.53
N GLN A 59 13.70 -13.18 -16.79
CA GLN A 59 14.33 -12.36 -15.76
C GLN A 59 13.38 -11.26 -15.25
N LYS A 60 12.60 -10.63 -16.16
CA LYS A 60 11.61 -9.61 -15.79
C LYS A 60 10.56 -10.16 -14.82
N ILE A 61 10.01 -11.35 -15.09
CA ILE A 61 9.04 -11.97 -14.18
C ILE A 61 9.67 -12.42 -12.86
N LYS A 62 10.94 -12.85 -12.88
CA LYS A 62 11.67 -13.19 -11.66
C LYS A 62 11.86 -11.98 -10.76
N VAL A 63 12.23 -10.83 -11.33
CA VAL A 63 12.33 -9.55 -10.61
C VAL A 63 10.98 -9.17 -10.00
N TRP A 64 9.90 -9.27 -10.78
CA TRP A 64 8.55 -9.02 -10.27
C TRP A 64 8.20 -9.93 -9.09
N ARG A 65 8.49 -11.24 -9.16
CA ARG A 65 8.19 -12.21 -8.10
C ARG A 65 8.95 -11.89 -6.82
N LEU A 66 10.27 -11.68 -6.92
CA LEU A 66 11.11 -11.34 -5.77
C LEU A 66 10.62 -10.06 -5.08
N PHE A 67 10.27 -9.04 -5.86
CA PHE A 67 9.69 -7.81 -5.34
C PHE A 67 8.33 -8.05 -4.68
N PHE A 68 7.43 -8.78 -5.34
CA PHE A 68 6.08 -9.03 -4.84
C PHE A 68 6.08 -9.83 -3.53
N ASP A 69 6.87 -10.91 -3.47
CA ASP A 69 6.94 -11.78 -2.30
C ASP A 69 7.41 -11.01 -1.06
N GLU A 70 8.42 -10.15 -1.21
CA GLU A 70 8.93 -9.35 -0.10
C GLU A 70 7.98 -8.19 0.26
N ALA A 71 7.52 -7.42 -0.73
CA ALA A 71 6.64 -6.27 -0.51
C ALA A 71 5.30 -6.68 0.12
N SER A 72 4.73 -7.82 -0.28
CA SER A 72 3.42 -8.29 0.18
C SER A 72 3.33 -8.41 1.71
N ARG A 73 4.41 -8.82 2.38
CA ARG A 73 4.48 -8.99 3.85
C ARG A 73 4.24 -7.67 4.57
N TYR A 74 4.98 -6.63 4.16
CA TYR A 74 4.87 -5.29 4.75
C TYR A 74 3.54 -4.62 4.41
N ILE A 75 3.03 -4.86 3.19
CA ILE A 75 1.73 -4.31 2.78
C ILE A 75 0.59 -4.93 3.61
N ILE A 76 0.58 -6.25 3.80
CA ILE A 76 -0.45 -6.93 4.60
C ILE A 76 -0.34 -6.49 6.07
N GLY A 77 0.85 -6.56 6.65
CA GLY A 77 1.09 -6.17 8.05
C GLY A 77 0.73 -4.70 8.30
N GLY A 78 1.22 -3.80 7.44
CA GLY A 78 0.93 -2.36 7.53
C GLY A 78 -0.56 -2.05 7.37
N THR A 79 -1.26 -2.72 6.45
CA THR A 79 -2.72 -2.56 6.30
C THR A 79 -3.45 -2.97 7.57
N GLY A 80 -3.04 -4.08 8.18
CA GLY A 80 -3.58 -4.53 9.47
C GLY A 80 -3.36 -3.51 10.57
N VAL A 81 -2.12 -3.02 10.73
CA VAL A 81 -1.77 -2.00 11.72
C VAL A 81 -2.55 -0.70 11.51
N THR A 82 -2.64 -0.21 10.27
CA THR A 82 -3.46 0.95 9.90
C THR A 82 -4.92 0.76 10.33
N ALA A 83 -5.53 -0.38 9.97
CA ALA A 83 -6.93 -0.65 10.31
C ALA A 83 -7.13 -0.70 11.83
N THR A 84 -6.28 -1.41 12.56
CA THR A 84 -6.35 -1.52 14.03
C THR A 84 -6.23 -0.15 14.70
N LEU A 85 -5.27 0.68 14.29
CA LEU A 85 -5.06 2.00 14.89
C LEU A 85 -6.23 2.95 14.63
N HIS A 86 -6.83 2.92 13.44
CA HIS A 86 -8.00 3.74 13.13
C HIS A 86 -9.28 3.26 13.81
N LEU A 87 -9.45 1.95 14.00
CA LEU A 87 -10.54 1.40 14.82
C LEU A 87 -10.37 1.72 16.31
N ALA A 88 -9.13 1.70 16.82
CA ALA A 88 -8.83 2.15 18.17
C ALA A 88 -9.16 3.65 18.33
N ALA A 89 -8.79 4.48 17.37
CA ALA A 89 -9.16 5.90 17.36
C ALA A 89 -10.68 6.11 17.35
N PHE A 90 -11.46 5.27 16.66
CA PHE A 90 -12.92 5.33 16.71
C PHE A 90 -13.48 5.06 18.12
N ALA A 91 -12.86 4.15 18.87
CA ALA A 91 -13.28 3.81 20.23
C ALA A 91 -12.84 4.87 21.26
N LEU A 92 -11.69 5.52 21.02
CA LEU A 92 -11.05 6.43 21.98
C LEU A 92 -11.36 7.91 21.74
N SER A 93 -11.82 8.29 20.53
CA SER A 93 -12.05 9.70 20.18
C SER A 93 -13.40 10.20 20.70
N GLU A 94 -13.38 11.39 21.30
CA GLU A 94 -14.61 12.08 21.73
C GLU A 94 -15.25 12.87 20.58
N SER A 95 -14.48 13.21 19.53
CA SER A 95 -14.95 13.99 18.38
C SER A 95 -15.75 13.13 17.39
N PRO A 96 -17.06 13.40 17.18
CA PRO A 96 -17.88 12.62 16.26
C PRO A 96 -17.36 12.66 14.81
N VAL A 97 -16.75 13.77 14.40
CA VAL A 97 -16.17 13.95 13.07
C VAL A 97 -14.93 13.07 12.92
N SER A 98 -14.00 13.15 13.88
CA SER A 98 -12.77 12.35 13.87
C SER A 98 -13.10 10.84 13.89
N ARG A 99 -14.07 10.40 14.71
CA ARG A 99 -14.56 9.02 14.72
C ARG A 99 -15.05 8.54 13.36
N ARG A 100 -15.90 9.32 12.68
CA ARG A 100 -16.42 8.96 11.34
C ARG A 100 -15.29 8.85 10.32
N LEU A 101 -14.39 9.82 10.29
CA LEU A 101 -13.25 9.84 9.38
C LEU A 101 -12.29 8.66 9.64
N ALA A 102 -12.03 8.33 10.91
CA ALA A 102 -11.22 7.18 11.29
C ALA A 102 -11.83 5.86 10.84
N VAL A 103 -13.15 5.66 11.02
CA VAL A 103 -13.85 4.46 10.52
C VAL A 103 -13.79 4.39 9.00
N MET A 104 -14.02 5.50 8.29
CA MET A 104 -13.92 5.53 6.83
C MET A 104 -12.51 5.19 6.37
N SER A 105 -11.48 5.71 7.03
CA SER A 105 -10.07 5.37 6.74
C SER A 105 -9.83 3.87 6.93
N ALA A 106 -10.25 3.30 8.07
CA ALA A 106 -10.15 1.87 8.34
C ALA A 106 -10.85 1.01 7.29
N LEU A 107 -12.08 1.39 6.89
CA LEU A 107 -12.82 0.69 5.84
C LEU A 107 -12.12 0.76 4.49
N CYS A 108 -11.62 1.93 4.09
CA CYS A 108 -10.83 2.08 2.87
C CYS A 108 -9.58 1.16 2.89
N SER A 109 -8.90 1.03 4.03
CA SER A 109 -7.77 0.12 4.17
C SER A 109 -8.18 -1.36 4.12
N ILE A 110 -9.24 -1.76 4.82
CA ILE A 110 -9.68 -3.16 4.86
C ILE A 110 -10.18 -3.63 3.49
N CYS A 111 -10.91 -2.78 2.76
CA CYS A 111 -11.43 -3.09 1.41
C CYS A 111 -10.34 -3.40 0.37
N ILE A 112 -9.09 -3.05 0.65
CA ILE A 112 -7.95 -3.41 -0.21
C ILE A 112 -7.72 -4.93 -0.25
N LEU A 113 -7.99 -5.63 0.85
CA LEU A 113 -7.83 -7.09 0.93
C LEU A 113 -8.76 -7.83 -0.02
N PRO A 114 -10.10 -7.67 0.02
CA PRO A 114 -10.99 -8.34 -0.93
C PRO A 114 -10.71 -7.92 -2.39
N TYR A 115 -10.38 -6.64 -2.65
CA TYR A 115 -9.95 -6.22 -3.99
C TYR A 115 -8.71 -6.99 -4.46
N THR A 116 -7.71 -7.15 -3.58
CA THR A 116 -6.49 -7.90 -3.91
C THR A 116 -6.79 -9.36 -4.19
N LEU A 117 -7.59 -10.02 -3.35
CA LEU A 117 -7.91 -11.44 -3.47
C LEU A 117 -8.74 -11.74 -4.73
N VAL A 118 -9.73 -10.90 -5.05
CA VAL A 118 -10.66 -11.17 -6.17
C VAL A 118 -10.11 -10.67 -7.50
N VAL A 119 -9.47 -9.49 -7.52
CA VAL A 119 -9.12 -8.79 -8.76
C VAL A 119 -7.64 -8.96 -9.13
N ILE A 120 -6.73 -8.83 -8.17
CA ILE A 120 -5.28 -8.89 -8.44
C ILE A 120 -4.76 -10.33 -8.44
N MET A 121 -5.21 -11.15 -7.49
CA MET A 121 -4.66 -12.50 -7.26
C MET A 121 -4.67 -13.42 -8.49
N PRO A 122 -5.69 -13.41 -9.37
CA PRO A 122 -5.64 -14.21 -10.61
C PRO A 122 -4.44 -13.84 -11.52
N THR A 123 -4.09 -12.55 -11.55
CA THR A 123 -2.91 -12.05 -12.29
C THR A 123 -1.63 -12.49 -11.60
N ASN A 124 -1.56 -12.41 -10.26
CA ASN A 124 -0.41 -12.90 -9.50
C ASN A 124 -0.17 -14.39 -9.73
N ASN A 125 -1.21 -15.22 -9.62
CA ASN A 125 -1.10 -16.67 -9.81
C ASN A 125 -0.62 -17.01 -11.23
N SER A 126 -1.10 -16.27 -12.23
CA SER A 126 -0.65 -16.45 -13.62
C SER A 126 0.83 -16.09 -13.80
N LEU A 127 1.31 -15.04 -13.14
CA LEU A 127 2.72 -14.65 -13.18
C LEU A 127 3.59 -15.65 -12.43
N ILE A 128 3.19 -16.08 -11.22
CA ILE A 128 3.91 -17.10 -10.45
C ILE A 128 4.03 -18.39 -11.27
N ALA A 129 2.94 -18.86 -11.87
CA ALA A 129 2.96 -20.07 -12.70
C ALA A 129 3.90 -19.96 -13.92
N LEU A 130 4.06 -18.76 -14.50
CA LEU A 130 5.03 -18.53 -15.57
C LEU A 130 6.47 -18.47 -15.03
N ASP A 131 6.69 -17.95 -13.82
CA ASP A 131 8.00 -17.99 -13.18
C ASP A 131 8.41 -19.40 -12.72
N ASP A 132 7.46 -20.30 -12.47
CA ASP A 132 7.77 -21.69 -12.12
C ASP A 132 8.20 -22.53 -13.34
N LYS A 133 7.93 -22.08 -14.57
CA LYS A 133 8.38 -22.77 -15.80
C LYS A 133 9.90 -22.69 -15.97
N VAL A 134 10.55 -23.80 -16.33
CA VAL A 134 11.99 -23.84 -16.64
C VAL A 134 12.35 -22.96 -17.85
N ALA A 135 11.56 -23.06 -18.93
CA ALA A 135 11.73 -22.28 -20.14
C ALA A 135 10.40 -21.66 -20.58
N LEU A 136 10.47 -20.46 -21.17
CA LEU A 136 9.30 -19.75 -21.70
C LEU A 136 9.23 -19.91 -23.23
N SER A 137 8.08 -20.41 -23.70
CA SER A 137 7.72 -20.34 -25.12
C SER A 137 7.55 -18.88 -25.57
N GLU A 138 7.50 -18.64 -26.87
CA GLU A 138 7.29 -17.27 -27.37
C GLU A 138 5.93 -16.68 -26.97
N LEU A 139 4.89 -17.51 -26.93
CA LEU A 139 3.57 -17.12 -26.42
C LEU A 139 3.64 -16.74 -24.93
N ASP A 140 4.37 -17.51 -24.13
CA ASP A 140 4.58 -17.19 -22.71
C ASP A 140 5.28 -15.85 -22.53
N ARG A 141 6.31 -15.55 -23.33
CA ARG A 141 7.05 -14.27 -23.26
C ARG A 141 6.15 -13.07 -23.52
N LYS A 142 5.28 -13.15 -24.53
CA LYS A 142 4.26 -12.10 -24.80
C LYS A 142 3.27 -11.98 -23.64
N LYS A 143 2.84 -13.11 -23.09
CA LYS A 143 1.93 -13.17 -21.94
C LYS A 143 2.52 -12.54 -20.68
N VAL A 144 3.82 -12.70 -20.42
CA VAL A 144 4.52 -12.05 -19.29
C VAL A 144 4.38 -10.53 -19.36
N GLY A 145 4.70 -9.93 -20.51
CA GLY A 145 4.61 -8.47 -20.68
C GLY A 145 3.20 -7.95 -20.41
N TRP A 146 2.19 -8.60 -20.99
CA TRP A 146 0.79 -8.24 -20.79
C TRP A 146 0.34 -8.40 -19.32
N LEU A 147 0.74 -9.50 -18.65
CA LEU A 147 0.37 -9.73 -17.25
C LEU A 147 1.03 -8.71 -16.30
N ILE A 148 2.29 -8.34 -16.53
CA ILE A 148 2.99 -7.31 -15.73
C ILE A 148 2.29 -5.96 -15.90
N GLU A 149 1.92 -5.58 -17.12
CA GLU A 149 1.19 -4.35 -17.38
C GLU A 149 -0.21 -4.37 -16.76
N LYS A 150 -0.93 -5.48 -16.88
CA LYS A 150 -2.22 -5.67 -16.22
C LYS A 150 -2.08 -5.54 -14.71
N TRP A 151 -1.07 -6.18 -14.11
CA TRP A 151 -0.79 -6.09 -12.69
C TRP A 151 -0.56 -4.65 -12.25
N ASP A 152 0.27 -3.89 -12.97
CA ASP A 152 0.53 -2.48 -12.67
C ASP A 152 -0.75 -1.63 -12.69
N ARG A 153 -1.60 -1.82 -13.70
CA ARG A 153 -2.89 -1.10 -13.79
C ARG A 153 -3.81 -1.40 -12.61
N LEU A 154 -3.95 -2.68 -12.25
CA LEU A 154 -4.77 -3.08 -11.10
C LEU A 154 -4.16 -2.60 -9.78
N HIS A 155 -2.83 -2.63 -9.67
CA HIS A 155 -2.14 -2.12 -8.50
C HIS A 155 -2.32 -0.61 -8.32
N LYS A 156 -2.35 0.17 -9.41
CA LYS A 156 -2.66 1.61 -9.38
C LYS A 156 -4.06 1.91 -8.87
N ILE A 157 -5.04 1.05 -9.14
CA ILE A 157 -6.39 1.18 -8.54
C ILE A 157 -6.32 0.92 -7.03
N ARG A 158 -5.63 -0.15 -6.59
CA ARG A 158 -5.39 -0.43 -5.17
C ARG A 158 -4.66 0.74 -4.47
N PHE A 159 -3.74 1.37 -5.18
CA PHE A 159 -3.00 2.55 -4.72
C PHE A 159 -3.93 3.75 -4.43
N LEU A 160 -4.95 3.99 -5.26
CA LEU A 160 -5.95 5.04 -4.99
C LEU A 160 -6.69 4.79 -3.67
N MET A 161 -6.97 3.53 -3.33
CA MET A 161 -7.61 3.18 -2.05
C MET A 161 -6.70 3.52 -0.85
N TYR A 162 -5.39 3.30 -0.96
CA TYR A 162 -4.43 3.76 0.06
C TYR A 162 -4.40 5.29 0.15
N GLY A 163 -4.49 6.00 -0.98
CA GLY A 163 -4.58 7.47 -1.00
C GLY A 163 -5.83 8.00 -0.30
N CYS A 164 -6.99 7.38 -0.54
CA CYS A 164 -8.22 7.72 0.16
C CYS A 164 -8.10 7.45 1.68
N ALA A 165 -7.58 6.28 2.07
CA ALA A 165 -7.37 5.95 3.48
C ALA A 165 -6.43 6.94 4.16
N TRP A 166 -5.34 7.33 3.49
CA TRP A 166 -4.39 8.33 3.97
C TRP A 166 -5.03 9.72 4.13
N ALA A 167 -5.77 10.19 3.14
CA ALA A 167 -6.43 11.50 3.20
C ALA A 167 -7.46 11.57 4.34
N LEU A 168 -8.24 10.49 4.52
CA LEU A 168 -9.19 10.36 5.63
C LEU A 168 -8.49 10.28 6.98
N SER A 169 -7.36 9.57 7.06
CA SER A 169 -6.51 9.49 8.25
C SER A 169 -5.97 10.88 8.65
N LEU A 170 -5.47 11.63 7.68
CA LEU A 170 -4.98 13.00 7.89
C LEU A 170 -6.11 13.91 8.40
N ALA A 171 -7.28 13.87 7.76
CA ALA A 171 -8.44 14.65 8.18
C ALA A 171 -8.95 14.24 9.57
N ALA A 172 -8.91 12.95 9.90
CA ALA A 172 -9.29 12.44 11.23
C ALA A 172 -8.31 12.96 12.31
N PHE A 173 -7.01 12.96 12.00
CA PHE A 173 -5.98 13.49 12.89
C PHE A 173 -6.12 14.99 13.09
N THR A 174 -6.24 15.78 12.02
CA THR A 174 -6.35 17.24 12.14
C THR A 174 -7.64 17.69 12.83
N SER A 175 -8.75 16.95 12.67
CA SER A 175 -10.00 17.21 13.40
C SER A 175 -10.00 16.76 14.87
N SER A 176 -8.89 16.15 15.33
CA SER A 176 -8.68 15.73 16.73
C SER A 176 -7.68 16.59 17.50
N LEU A 177 -7.02 17.54 16.80
CA LEU A 177 -6.13 18.54 17.38
C LEU A 177 -6.94 19.77 17.83
#